data_AF-A0A834C189-F1
#
_entry.id   AF-A0A834C189-F1
#
_cell.length_a   1.000
_cell.length_b   1.000
_cell.length_c   1.000
_cell.angle_alpha   90.00
_cell.angle_beta   90.00
_cell.angle_gamma   90.00
#
_symmetry.space_group_name_H-M   'P 1'
#
loop_
_entity.id
_entity.type
_entity.pdbx_description
1 polymer ?
#
loop_
_entity_poly.entity_id
_entity_poly.type
_entity_poly.pdbx_seq_one_letter_code
_entity_poly.pdbx_strand_id
1 'polypeptide(L)'
;MSRKYQKTKKKNDIPDRWLDYSPVGKRLPGTRFIAFKVPLKQALNQKLPASAAFGPWELLDAVSRDRQELGLIIDLTFTSRYYGPQDLPESLRVVKIFTVGHQVPSNGTILSFKRAVRNFLRQNQNNDKLIGVHCTHGLNRTGYLICRYLIDVDGMEPAAAVKLFNSSRGHAMERKNYLDDLHQGPKRSNAGMEELEEEPKRGQATSRPTPTETPPRLDDAASYRSFPPNINSWPRPQPERPHPVPPRPPLFQPYRWGAPPPHSDWRRHPHPETNQFRPPPPSGPAWRPPHAPPEGRRWPAPQPHLQYSPSWAAGEEDWTPPGWRQSSREGWWRNGPEF
;
A
#
# COMPACT_ATOMS: atom_id res chain seq x y z
N MET A 1 -31.00 12.99 34.65
CA MET A 1 -30.01 12.06 34.07
C MET A 1 -30.37 11.78 32.62
N SER A 2 -29.65 12.39 31.67
CA SER A 2 -29.97 12.33 30.23
C SER A 2 -29.49 11.00 29.64
N ARG A 3 -30.42 10.17 29.14
CA ARG A 3 -30.10 8.92 28.42
C ARG A 3 -29.48 9.29 27.08
N LYS A 4 -28.17 9.10 26.95
CA LYS A 4 -27.47 9.19 25.67
C LYS A 4 -28.04 8.12 24.73
N TYR A 5 -28.79 8.56 23.72
CA TYR A 5 -29.20 7.73 22.59
C TYR A 5 -27.93 7.26 21.86
N GLN A 6 -27.55 6.00 22.06
CA GLN A 6 -26.55 5.35 21.21
C GLN A 6 -27.20 5.15 19.84
N LYS A 7 -26.89 6.05 18.90
CA LYS A 7 -27.30 5.95 17.49
C LYS A 7 -26.72 4.65 16.93
N THR A 8 -27.54 3.62 16.81
CA THR A 8 -27.15 2.35 16.19
C THR A 8 -26.74 2.65 14.74
N LYS A 9 -25.43 2.54 14.43
CA LYS A 9 -24.94 2.72 13.05
C LYS A 9 -25.68 1.73 12.16
N LYS A 10 -26.53 2.22 11.26
CA LYS A 10 -27.32 1.38 10.36
C LYS A 10 -26.34 0.53 9.54
N LYS A 11 -26.56 -0.79 9.51
CA LYS A 11 -25.71 -1.77 8.82
C LYS A 11 -25.55 -1.50 7.31
N ASN A 12 -26.31 -0.56 6.73
CA ASN A 12 -26.38 -0.29 5.30
C ASN A 12 -25.92 1.12 4.89
N ASP A 13 -25.20 1.87 5.73
CA ASP A 13 -24.74 3.22 5.35
C ASP A 13 -23.38 3.21 4.64
N ILE A 14 -23.08 4.28 3.91
CA ILE A 14 -21.77 4.51 3.27
C ILE A 14 -20.71 4.59 4.38
N PRO A 15 -19.51 4.00 4.21
CA PRO A 15 -18.48 4.11 5.23
C PRO A 15 -18.09 5.57 5.47
N ASP A 16 -17.80 5.89 6.74
CA ASP A 16 -17.31 7.20 7.13
C ASP A 16 -16.04 7.60 6.36
N ARG A 17 -15.94 8.88 5.97
CA ARG A 17 -14.89 9.45 5.11
C ARG A 17 -14.66 8.73 3.76
N TRP A 18 -15.57 7.85 3.29
CA TRP A 18 -15.33 7.10 2.05
C TRP A 18 -15.32 8.00 0.80
N LEU A 19 -16.04 9.11 0.83
CA LEU A 19 -16.07 10.11 -0.24
C LEU A 19 -14.78 10.95 -0.32
N ASP A 20 -14.04 11.04 0.78
CA ASP A 20 -12.83 11.87 0.89
C ASP A 20 -11.64 11.29 0.11
N TYR A 21 -11.71 10.00 -0.26
CA TYR A 21 -10.64 9.31 -0.96
C TYR A 21 -10.98 9.05 -2.43
N SER A 22 -9.97 9.21 -3.29
CA SER A 22 -10.07 8.85 -4.70
C SER A 22 -10.39 7.35 -4.85
N PRO A 23 -11.21 6.96 -5.83
CA PRO A 23 -11.66 5.57 -5.96
C PRO A 23 -10.53 4.57 -6.19
N VAL A 24 -9.66 4.85 -7.17
CA VAL A 24 -8.59 3.95 -7.61
C VAL A 24 -7.28 4.75 -7.65
N GLY A 25 -6.19 4.15 -7.16
CA GLY A 25 -4.83 4.65 -7.39
C GLY A 25 -4.29 4.22 -8.76
N LYS A 26 -3.00 4.42 -8.98
CA LYS A 26 -2.26 3.85 -10.11
C LYS A 26 -1.65 2.51 -9.72
N ARG A 27 -1.32 1.70 -10.73
CA ARG A 27 -0.43 0.55 -10.56
C ARG A 27 0.87 1.03 -9.91
N LEU A 28 1.35 0.31 -8.90
CA LEU A 28 2.65 0.58 -8.29
C LEU A 28 3.76 0.14 -9.28
N PRO A 29 4.59 1.06 -9.78
CA PRO A 29 5.66 0.74 -10.73
C PRO A 29 6.56 -0.40 -10.24
N GLY A 30 6.99 -1.26 -11.17
CA GLY A 30 7.81 -2.44 -10.86
C GLY A 30 7.06 -3.60 -10.18
N THR A 31 5.76 -3.44 -9.88
CA THR A 31 4.94 -4.47 -9.24
C THR A 31 3.68 -4.77 -10.06
N ARG A 32 2.89 -5.76 -9.63
CA ARG A 32 1.53 -6.00 -10.15
C ARG A 32 0.46 -5.57 -9.16
N PHE A 33 0.76 -4.68 -8.22
CA PHE A 33 -0.22 -4.16 -7.27
C PHE A 33 -0.94 -2.92 -7.79
N ILE A 34 -2.23 -2.84 -7.49
CA ILE A 34 -3.03 -1.62 -7.59
C ILE A 34 -3.93 -1.50 -6.37
N ALA A 35 -4.01 -0.30 -5.78
CA ALA A 35 -4.77 -0.03 -4.57
C ALA A 35 -6.00 0.83 -4.87
N PHE A 36 -7.12 0.50 -4.24
CA PHE A 36 -8.38 1.24 -4.39
C PHE A 36 -9.20 1.23 -3.10
N LYS A 37 -10.16 2.14 -2.94
CA LYS A 37 -11.14 2.09 -1.85
C LYS A 37 -12.16 0.99 -2.10
N VAL A 38 -12.92 0.58 -1.09
CA VAL A 38 -13.90 -0.51 -1.28
C VAL A 38 -14.94 -0.13 -2.34
N PRO A 39 -15.14 -0.93 -3.41
CA PRO A 39 -16.29 -0.76 -4.29
C PRO A 39 -17.57 -1.13 -3.55
N LEU A 40 -18.65 -0.41 -3.81
CA LEU A 40 -19.93 -0.62 -3.14
C LEU A 40 -20.92 -1.30 -4.09
N LYS A 41 -21.69 -2.27 -3.58
CA LYS A 41 -22.79 -2.90 -4.31
C LYS A 41 -23.87 -1.88 -4.67
N GLN A 42 -24.69 -2.23 -5.65
CA GLN A 42 -25.68 -1.32 -6.23
C GLN A 42 -26.61 -0.66 -5.19
N ALA A 43 -27.10 -1.43 -4.22
CA ALA A 43 -27.99 -0.91 -3.17
C ALA A 43 -27.35 0.17 -2.27
N LEU A 44 -26.02 0.20 -2.17
CA LEU A 44 -25.29 1.26 -1.48
C LEU A 44 -25.03 2.44 -2.42
N ASN A 45 -24.64 2.18 -3.68
CA ASN A 45 -24.41 3.22 -4.68
C ASN A 45 -25.66 4.04 -4.99
N GLN A 46 -26.86 3.46 -4.91
CA GLN A 46 -28.14 4.19 -5.07
C GLN A 46 -28.35 5.33 -4.06
N LYS A 47 -27.57 5.36 -2.96
CA LYS A 47 -27.59 6.43 -1.95
C LYS A 47 -26.65 7.59 -2.28
N LEU A 48 -25.83 7.43 -3.32
CA LEU A 48 -24.82 8.39 -3.73
C LEU A 48 -25.26 9.10 -5.02
N PRO A 49 -24.83 10.35 -5.24
CA PRO A 49 -24.95 10.94 -6.57
C PRO A 49 -24.17 10.11 -7.59
N ALA A 50 -24.64 10.05 -8.83
CA ALA A 50 -24.05 9.23 -9.89
C ALA A 50 -22.54 9.51 -10.10
N SER A 51 -22.11 10.77 -9.93
CA SER A 51 -20.71 11.18 -10.03
C SER A 51 -19.80 10.61 -8.92
N ALA A 52 -20.37 10.20 -7.80
CA ALA A 52 -19.64 9.62 -6.66
C ALA A 52 -19.81 8.10 -6.53
N ALA A 53 -20.71 7.49 -7.32
CA ALA A 53 -20.92 6.05 -7.33
C ALA A 53 -19.64 5.32 -7.75
N PHE A 54 -19.29 4.28 -7.00
CA PHE A 54 -18.13 3.46 -7.30
C PHE A 54 -18.39 2.03 -6.86
N GLY A 55 -18.84 1.21 -7.80
CA GLY A 55 -19.01 -0.22 -7.65
C GLY A 55 -17.94 -1.02 -8.37
N PRO A 56 -18.09 -2.36 -8.39
CA PRO A 56 -17.08 -3.22 -9.01
C PRO A 56 -16.92 -3.01 -10.52
N TRP A 57 -17.99 -2.61 -11.21
CA TRP A 57 -17.94 -2.32 -12.64
C TRP A 57 -17.19 -1.01 -12.92
N GLU A 58 -17.40 0.02 -12.12
CA GLU A 58 -16.63 1.27 -12.20
C GLU A 58 -15.14 1.06 -11.90
N LEU A 59 -14.82 0.12 -10.99
CA LEU A 59 -13.43 -0.31 -10.76
C LEU A 59 -12.83 -0.93 -12.03
N LEU A 60 -13.52 -1.86 -12.68
CA LEU A 60 -13.03 -2.51 -13.89
C LEU A 60 -12.89 -1.53 -15.05
N ASP A 61 -13.84 -0.61 -15.21
CA ASP A 61 -13.77 0.47 -16.20
C ASP A 61 -12.53 1.35 -15.97
N ALA A 62 -12.26 1.71 -14.70
CA ALA A 62 -11.12 2.54 -14.34
C ALA A 62 -9.78 1.85 -14.63
N VAL A 63 -9.66 0.55 -14.32
CA VAL A 63 -8.43 -0.22 -14.60
C VAL A 63 -8.25 -0.45 -16.11
N SER A 64 -9.33 -0.75 -16.83
CA SER A 64 -9.30 -0.99 -18.28
C SER A 64 -8.92 0.27 -19.06
N ARG A 65 -9.33 1.46 -18.58
CA ARG A 65 -8.98 2.76 -19.18
C ARG A 65 -7.47 3.00 -19.21
N ASP A 66 -6.76 2.50 -18.21
CA ASP A 66 -5.29 2.57 -18.14
C ASP A 66 -4.62 1.39 -18.87
N ARG A 67 -5.37 0.64 -19.71
CA ARG A 67 -4.93 -0.56 -20.44
C ARG A 67 -4.37 -1.66 -19.54
N GLN A 68 -4.97 -1.80 -18.36
CA GLN A 68 -4.63 -2.81 -17.37
C GLN A 68 -5.81 -3.76 -17.17
N GLU A 69 -5.55 -4.93 -16.59
CA GLU A 69 -6.58 -5.92 -16.29
C GLU A 69 -6.41 -6.40 -14.84
N LEU A 70 -7.49 -6.54 -14.08
CA LEU A 70 -7.46 -7.16 -12.75
C LEU A 70 -7.59 -8.68 -12.88
N GLY A 71 -6.72 -9.42 -12.21
CA GLY A 71 -6.83 -10.88 -12.10
C GLY A 71 -7.29 -11.37 -10.73
N LEU A 72 -7.01 -10.61 -9.67
CA LEU A 72 -7.34 -10.95 -8.29
C LEU A 72 -7.68 -9.69 -7.50
N ILE A 73 -8.71 -9.76 -6.65
CA ILE A 73 -8.95 -8.81 -5.56
C ILE A 73 -8.59 -9.47 -4.22
N ILE A 74 -7.80 -8.78 -3.41
CA ILE A 74 -7.61 -9.07 -1.99
C ILE A 74 -8.42 -8.05 -1.17
N ASP A 75 -9.51 -8.51 -0.57
CA ASP A 75 -10.40 -7.73 0.27
C ASP A 75 -9.98 -7.81 1.73
N LEU A 76 -9.49 -6.69 2.27
CA LEU A 76 -8.99 -6.56 3.64
C LEU A 76 -10.04 -6.02 4.62
N THR A 77 -11.28 -5.80 4.17
CA THR A 77 -12.31 -5.25 5.05
C THR A 77 -12.74 -6.29 6.10
N PHE A 78 -13.01 -5.83 7.32
CA PHE A 78 -13.47 -6.68 8.42
C PHE A 78 -15.00 -6.86 8.42
N THR A 79 -15.59 -7.00 7.23
CA THR A 79 -17.04 -7.11 7.02
C THR A 79 -17.32 -7.59 5.59
N SER A 80 -18.44 -8.26 5.35
CA SER A 80 -18.85 -8.71 4.02
C SER A 80 -20.05 -7.91 3.46
N ARG A 81 -20.32 -6.73 4.02
CA ARG A 81 -21.53 -5.95 3.69
C ARG A 81 -21.45 -5.14 2.40
N TYR A 82 -20.23 -4.85 1.92
CA TYR A 82 -20.00 -3.85 0.88
C TYR A 82 -20.29 -4.37 -0.51
N TYR A 83 -19.86 -5.59 -0.81
CA TYR A 83 -20.18 -6.33 -2.02
C TYR A 83 -19.94 -7.82 -1.73
N GLY A 84 -20.50 -8.69 -2.56
CA GLY A 84 -20.21 -10.12 -2.56
C GLY A 84 -19.90 -10.64 -3.96
N PRO A 85 -19.64 -11.95 -4.09
CA PRO A 85 -19.40 -12.59 -5.39
C PRO A 85 -20.47 -12.27 -6.45
N GLN A 86 -21.74 -12.15 -6.04
CA GLN A 86 -22.87 -11.78 -6.90
C GLN A 86 -22.78 -10.39 -7.53
N ASP A 87 -21.93 -9.51 -6.99
CA ASP A 87 -21.71 -8.16 -7.51
C ASP A 87 -20.50 -8.07 -8.46
N LEU A 88 -19.76 -9.18 -8.66
CA LEU A 88 -18.51 -9.24 -9.40
C LEU A 88 -18.61 -10.11 -10.65
N PRO A 89 -17.99 -9.74 -11.78
CA PRO A 89 -17.99 -10.59 -12.96
C PRO A 89 -17.22 -11.88 -12.75
N GLU A 90 -17.60 -12.92 -13.50
CA GLU A 90 -17.00 -14.26 -13.43
C GLU A 90 -15.51 -14.31 -13.78
N SER A 91 -15.00 -13.31 -14.49
CA SER A 91 -13.59 -13.16 -14.82
C SER A 91 -12.73 -12.83 -13.59
N LEU A 92 -13.33 -12.32 -12.52
CA LEU A 92 -12.62 -11.82 -11.36
C LEU A 92 -12.62 -12.83 -10.21
N ARG A 93 -11.47 -12.91 -9.54
CA ARG A 93 -11.25 -13.71 -8.34
C ARG A 93 -11.15 -12.83 -7.11
N VAL A 94 -11.62 -13.31 -5.97
CA VAL A 94 -11.53 -12.59 -4.69
C VAL A 94 -11.02 -13.49 -3.58
N VAL A 95 -10.01 -13.01 -2.85
CA VAL A 95 -9.59 -13.55 -1.56
C VAL A 95 -10.00 -12.57 -0.46
N LYS A 96 -10.66 -13.09 0.58
CA LYS A 96 -11.10 -12.31 1.74
C LYS A 96 -10.14 -12.55 2.89
N ILE A 97 -9.42 -11.52 3.32
CA ILE A 97 -8.53 -11.58 4.49
C ILE A 97 -9.04 -10.60 5.54
N PHE A 98 -9.80 -11.10 6.50
CA PHE A 98 -10.39 -10.29 7.57
C PHE A 98 -9.31 -9.57 8.39
N THR A 99 -9.10 -8.29 8.08
CA THR A 99 -8.03 -7.48 8.71
C THR A 99 -8.64 -6.47 9.68
N VAL A 100 -8.43 -6.70 10.97
CA VAL A 100 -8.85 -5.80 12.05
C VAL A 100 -8.20 -4.43 11.86
N GLY A 101 -8.99 -3.35 12.03
CA GLY A 101 -8.46 -1.99 11.92
C GLY A 101 -7.74 -1.53 13.19
N HIS A 102 -6.93 -0.48 13.07
CA HIS A 102 -6.23 0.21 14.18
C HIS A 102 -5.06 -0.54 14.80
N GLN A 103 -5.04 -1.87 14.75
CA GLN A 103 -3.88 -2.67 15.17
C GLN A 103 -3.05 -3.07 13.98
N VAL A 104 -1.74 -3.24 14.19
CA VAL A 104 -0.83 -3.78 13.18
C VAL A 104 -1.33 -5.18 12.80
N PRO A 105 -1.55 -5.50 11.52
CA PRO A 105 -1.96 -6.83 11.10
C PRO A 105 -1.06 -7.94 11.66
N SER A 106 -1.68 -9.04 12.12
CA SER A 106 -0.95 -10.15 12.75
C SER A 106 -0.06 -10.89 11.77
N ASN A 107 0.89 -11.67 12.28
CA ASN A 107 1.74 -12.52 11.43
C ASN A 107 0.93 -13.50 10.58
N GLY A 108 -0.20 -14.02 11.10
CA GLY A 108 -1.12 -14.86 10.32
C GLY A 108 -1.75 -14.09 9.16
N THR A 109 -2.27 -12.88 9.41
CA THR A 109 -2.81 -12.02 8.34
C THR A 109 -1.77 -11.66 7.28
N ILE A 110 -0.55 -11.35 7.71
CA ILE A 110 0.58 -11.04 6.81
C ILE A 110 0.93 -12.27 5.98
N LEU A 111 0.98 -13.46 6.58
CA LEU A 111 1.27 -14.72 5.89
C LEU A 111 0.19 -15.05 4.84
N SER A 112 -1.09 -14.97 5.18
CA SER A 112 -2.18 -15.19 4.21
C SER A 112 -2.14 -14.19 3.06
N PHE A 113 -1.77 -12.93 3.32
CA PHE A 113 -1.54 -11.95 2.26
C PHE A 113 -0.39 -12.38 1.34
N LYS A 114 0.76 -12.78 1.91
CA LYS A 114 1.90 -13.28 1.14
C LYS A 114 1.51 -14.49 0.28
N ARG A 115 0.78 -15.46 0.83
CA ARG A 115 0.29 -16.65 0.12
C ARG A 115 -0.62 -16.29 -1.04
N ALA A 116 -1.62 -15.43 -0.82
CA ALA A 116 -2.53 -14.98 -1.88
C ALA A 116 -1.77 -14.33 -3.05
N VAL A 117 -0.80 -13.45 -2.73
CA VAL A 117 0.03 -12.80 -3.76
C VAL A 117 0.91 -13.81 -4.49
N ARG A 118 1.62 -14.69 -3.77
CA ARG A 118 2.52 -15.68 -4.38
C ARG A 118 1.78 -16.68 -5.24
N ASN A 119 0.64 -17.17 -4.78
CA ASN A 119 -0.19 -18.08 -5.57
C ASN A 119 -0.65 -17.42 -6.87
N PHE A 120 -1.14 -16.17 -6.79
CA PHE A 120 -1.55 -15.43 -7.99
C PHE A 120 -0.40 -15.26 -8.98
N LEU A 121 0.76 -14.78 -8.53
CA LEU A 121 1.94 -14.57 -9.38
C LEU A 121 2.39 -15.87 -10.05
N ARG A 122 2.41 -16.98 -9.30
CA ARG A 122 2.77 -18.30 -9.81
C ARG A 122 1.80 -18.80 -10.87
N GLN A 123 0.49 -18.60 -10.69
CA GLN A 123 -0.53 -19.00 -11.66
C GLN A 123 -0.63 -18.07 -12.88
N ASN A 124 -0.06 -16.86 -12.80
CA ASN A 124 -0.20 -15.81 -13.82
C ASN A 124 1.16 -15.35 -14.38
N GLN A 125 2.15 -16.24 -14.46
CA GLN A 125 3.50 -15.91 -14.96
C GLN A 125 3.52 -15.42 -16.40
N ASN A 126 2.55 -15.86 -17.21
CA ASN A 126 2.46 -15.59 -18.65
C ASN A 126 1.60 -14.37 -18.99
N ASN A 127 1.17 -13.59 -18.01
CA ASN A 127 0.37 -12.39 -18.22
C ASN A 127 0.74 -11.28 -17.22
N ASP A 128 0.22 -10.08 -17.44
CA ASP A 128 0.49 -8.91 -16.61
C ASP A 128 -0.75 -8.43 -15.81
N LYS A 129 -1.71 -9.34 -15.54
CA LYS A 129 -2.91 -9.02 -14.76
C LYS A 129 -2.54 -8.53 -13.36
N LEU A 130 -3.25 -7.56 -12.83
CA LEU A 130 -2.94 -6.95 -11.55
C LEU A 130 -3.65 -7.63 -10.37
N ILE A 131 -3.00 -7.51 -9.21
CA ILE A 131 -3.55 -7.79 -7.89
C ILE A 131 -4.13 -6.49 -7.36
N GLY A 132 -5.44 -6.41 -7.35
CA GLY A 132 -6.19 -5.35 -6.70
C GLY A 132 -6.24 -5.57 -5.20
N VAL A 133 -5.84 -4.56 -4.40
CA VAL A 133 -5.91 -4.65 -2.94
C VAL A 133 -6.72 -3.49 -2.41
N HIS A 134 -7.71 -3.79 -1.56
CA HIS A 134 -8.46 -2.74 -0.89
C HIS A 134 -8.75 -3.06 0.57
N CYS A 135 -8.95 -2.00 1.32
CA CYS A 135 -9.64 -2.03 2.61
C CYS A 135 -10.86 -1.11 2.47
N THR A 136 -11.30 -0.43 3.53
CA THR A 136 -12.42 0.52 3.41
C THR A 136 -12.04 1.71 2.53
N HIS A 137 -10.90 2.35 2.82
CA HIS A 137 -10.43 3.54 2.10
C HIS A 137 -9.32 3.24 1.09
N GLY A 138 -8.84 2.00 1.06
CA GLY A 138 -7.71 1.61 0.20
C GLY A 138 -6.39 2.23 0.60
N LEU A 139 -6.24 2.62 1.87
CA LEU A 139 -5.12 3.42 2.34
C LEU A 139 -4.32 2.69 3.41
N ASN A 140 -4.79 2.66 4.65
CA ASN A 140 -3.98 2.22 5.79
C ASN A 140 -3.66 0.72 5.80
N ARG A 141 -4.66 -0.16 5.89
CA ARG A 141 -4.44 -1.62 5.90
C ARG A 141 -3.88 -2.11 4.56
N THR A 142 -4.38 -1.55 3.46
CA THR A 142 -3.91 -1.80 2.10
C THR A 142 -2.43 -1.49 1.96
N GLY A 143 -2.05 -0.26 2.29
CA GLY A 143 -0.67 0.19 2.20
C GLY A 143 0.25 -0.58 3.12
N TYR A 144 -0.19 -0.85 4.36
CA TYR A 144 0.61 -1.66 5.27
C TYR A 144 0.92 -3.05 4.69
N LEU A 145 -0.08 -3.80 4.22
CA LEU A 145 0.16 -5.16 3.72
C LEU A 145 0.94 -5.19 2.41
N ILE A 146 0.70 -4.23 1.50
CA ILE A 146 1.52 -4.07 0.29
C ILE A 146 2.97 -3.77 0.68
N CYS A 147 3.21 -2.72 1.47
CA CYS A 147 4.58 -2.33 1.85
C CYS A 147 5.28 -3.46 2.61
N ARG A 148 4.58 -4.13 3.54
CA ARG A 148 5.12 -5.27 4.28
C ARG A 148 5.51 -6.43 3.35
N TYR A 149 4.74 -6.70 2.30
CA TYR A 149 5.12 -7.67 1.28
C TYR A 149 6.40 -7.23 0.55
N LEU A 150 6.45 -5.99 0.06
CA LEU A 150 7.62 -5.47 -0.67
C LEU A 150 8.90 -5.51 0.19
N ILE A 151 8.79 -5.21 1.50
CA ILE A 151 9.90 -5.26 2.44
C ILE A 151 10.32 -6.71 2.73
N ASP A 152 9.37 -7.56 3.12
CA ASP A 152 9.70 -8.89 3.61
C ASP A 152 10.08 -9.85 2.46
N VAL A 153 9.40 -9.72 1.33
CA VAL A 153 9.54 -10.63 0.18
C VAL A 153 10.49 -10.06 -0.84
N ASP A 154 10.29 -8.82 -1.28
CA ASP A 154 11.11 -8.21 -2.35
C ASP A 154 12.37 -7.49 -1.84
N GLY A 155 12.54 -7.40 -0.52
CA GLY A 155 13.72 -6.76 0.10
C GLY A 155 13.78 -5.25 -0.10
N MET A 156 12.66 -4.61 -0.45
CA MET A 156 12.57 -3.16 -0.63
C MET A 156 12.81 -2.45 0.70
N GLU A 157 13.53 -1.32 0.67
CA GLU A 157 13.74 -0.48 1.84
C GLU A 157 12.38 0.09 2.33
N PRO A 158 12.10 0.11 3.64
CA PRO A 158 10.82 0.55 4.18
C PRO A 158 10.32 1.93 3.73
N ALA A 159 11.18 2.96 3.77
CA ALA A 159 10.80 4.31 3.35
C ALA A 159 10.49 4.36 1.85
N ALA A 160 11.25 3.63 1.02
CA ALA A 160 10.99 3.47 -0.40
C ALA A 160 9.63 2.79 -0.67
N ALA A 161 9.30 1.72 0.07
CA ALA A 161 8.01 1.03 -0.05
C ALA A 161 6.83 1.94 0.29
N VAL A 162 6.94 2.70 1.38
CA VAL A 162 5.92 3.67 1.80
C VAL A 162 5.77 4.80 0.77
N LYS A 163 6.89 5.33 0.25
CA LYS A 163 6.89 6.37 -0.79
C LYS A 163 6.24 5.87 -2.08
N LEU A 164 6.59 4.67 -2.53
CA LEU A 164 6.02 4.03 -3.73
C LEU A 164 4.51 3.84 -3.59
N PHE A 165 4.06 3.34 -2.43
CA PHE A 165 2.64 3.17 -2.17
C PHE A 165 1.89 4.51 -2.13
N ASN A 166 2.38 5.49 -1.37
CA ASN A 166 1.70 6.77 -1.19
C ASN A 166 1.57 7.53 -2.52
N SER A 167 2.65 7.58 -3.31
CA SER A 167 2.65 8.21 -4.64
C SER A 167 1.69 7.53 -5.61
N SER A 168 1.71 6.19 -5.65
CA SER A 168 0.82 5.43 -6.53
C SER A 168 -0.65 5.50 -6.08
N ARG A 169 -0.91 5.51 -4.76
CA ARG A 169 -2.27 5.60 -4.21
C ARG A 169 -2.87 7.00 -4.38
N GLY A 170 -2.05 8.04 -4.41
CA GLY A 170 -2.45 9.45 -4.41
C GLY A 170 -2.89 9.98 -3.04
N HIS A 171 -2.68 9.21 -1.98
CA HIS A 171 -3.01 9.56 -0.59
C HIS A 171 -1.94 9.00 0.33
N ALA A 172 -1.51 9.76 1.33
CA ALA A 172 -0.50 9.32 2.29
C ALA A 172 -1.10 8.42 3.37
N MET A 173 -0.42 7.32 3.70
CA MET A 173 -0.80 6.47 4.83
C MET A 173 -0.85 7.28 6.14
N GLU A 174 -1.96 7.21 6.87
CA GLU A 174 -2.23 8.06 8.03
C GLU A 174 -1.82 7.42 9.37
N ARG A 175 -1.76 6.09 9.43
CA ARG A 175 -1.61 5.36 10.71
C ARG A 175 -0.15 5.31 11.15
N LYS A 176 0.19 6.14 12.15
CA LYS A 176 1.53 6.19 12.76
C LYS A 176 2.03 4.81 13.18
N ASN A 177 1.23 4.03 13.92
CA ASN A 177 1.64 2.69 14.34
C ASN A 177 1.93 1.71 13.18
N TYR A 178 1.34 1.93 12.00
CA TYR A 178 1.65 1.13 10.81
C TYR A 178 2.97 1.59 10.20
N LEU A 179 3.16 2.90 10.10
CA LEU A 179 4.41 3.49 9.62
C LEU A 179 5.58 3.10 10.53
N ASP A 180 5.44 3.22 11.85
CA ASP A 180 6.47 2.88 12.82
C ASP A 180 6.87 1.40 12.69
N ASP A 181 5.90 0.48 12.59
CA ASP A 181 6.20 -0.93 12.38
C ASP A 181 6.84 -1.21 11.01
N LEU A 182 6.44 -0.52 9.94
CA LEU A 182 7.09 -0.68 8.63
C LEU A 182 8.57 -0.27 8.68
N HIS A 183 8.89 0.86 9.32
CA HIS A 183 10.26 1.38 9.37
C HIS A 183 11.14 0.68 10.40
N GLN A 184 10.59 0.29 11.55
CA GLN A 184 11.37 -0.16 12.72
C GLN A 184 11.01 -1.57 13.17
N GLY A 185 9.87 -2.11 12.72
CA GLY A 185 9.42 -3.43 13.09
C GLY A 185 10.25 -4.54 12.40
N PRO A 186 10.35 -5.73 13.03
CA PRO A 186 11.15 -6.81 12.48
C PRO A 186 10.57 -7.33 11.16
N LYS A 187 11.43 -7.83 10.27
CA LYS A 187 11.00 -8.57 9.08
C LYS A 187 10.11 -9.75 9.51
N ARG A 188 8.94 -9.91 8.88
CA ARG A 188 8.08 -11.06 9.21
C ARG A 188 8.52 -12.28 8.43
N SER A 189 8.35 -13.46 9.05
CA SER A 189 8.72 -14.73 8.45
C SER A 189 8.07 -14.92 7.07
N ASN A 190 8.82 -15.55 6.18
CA ASN A 190 8.38 -16.03 4.88
C ASN A 190 8.12 -17.55 4.90
N ALA A 191 8.31 -18.22 6.04
CA ALA A 191 8.02 -19.63 6.19
C ALA A 191 6.53 -19.91 5.92
N GLY A 192 6.27 -20.94 5.12
CA GLY A 192 4.92 -21.34 4.72
C GLY A 192 4.28 -20.46 3.64
N MET A 193 4.96 -19.46 3.07
CA MET A 193 4.37 -18.55 2.06
C MET A 193 4.02 -19.22 0.73
N GLU A 194 4.60 -20.39 0.45
CA GLU A 194 4.35 -21.16 -0.77
C GLU A 194 3.23 -22.19 -0.61
N GLU A 195 2.73 -22.39 0.62
CA GLU A 195 1.61 -23.29 0.90
C GLU A 195 0.31 -22.77 0.26
N LEU A 196 -0.52 -23.70 -0.22
CA LEU A 196 -1.82 -23.38 -0.78
C LEU A 196 -2.83 -23.13 0.34
N GLU A 197 -3.58 -22.04 0.21
CA GLU A 197 -4.77 -21.74 1.01
C GLU A 197 -6.04 -21.98 0.18
N GLU A 198 -7.21 -21.72 0.77
CA GLU A 198 -8.49 -21.79 0.05
C GLU A 198 -8.45 -21.03 -1.28
N GLU A 199 -8.99 -21.65 -2.31
CA GLU A 199 -9.05 -21.08 -3.65
C GLU A 199 -9.84 -19.76 -3.66
N PRO A 200 -9.39 -18.73 -4.39
CA PRO A 200 -10.11 -17.48 -4.53
C PRO A 200 -11.54 -17.69 -5.05
N LYS A 201 -12.51 -17.00 -4.43
CA LYS A 201 -13.91 -17.06 -4.86
C LYS A 201 -14.08 -16.40 -6.22
N ARG A 202 -14.78 -17.05 -7.14
CA ARG A 202 -15.16 -16.48 -8.44
C ARG A 202 -16.29 -15.46 -8.24
N GLY A 203 -16.28 -14.38 -9.01
CA GLY A 203 -17.49 -13.57 -9.23
C GLY A 203 -18.62 -14.39 -9.85
N GLN A 204 -19.85 -13.93 -9.67
CA GLN A 204 -21.08 -14.62 -10.08
C GLN A 204 -22.02 -13.70 -10.88
N ALA A 205 -21.64 -12.45 -11.11
CA ALA A 205 -22.42 -11.52 -11.92
C ALA A 205 -22.24 -11.84 -13.40
N THR A 206 -23.35 -12.13 -14.08
CA THR A 206 -23.36 -12.38 -15.53
C THR A 206 -23.36 -11.09 -16.36
N SER A 207 -23.81 -9.98 -15.78
CA SER A 207 -23.90 -8.68 -16.44
C SER A 207 -23.80 -7.52 -15.45
N ARG A 208 -23.48 -6.33 -15.98
CA ARG A 208 -23.50 -5.08 -15.22
C ARG A 208 -24.95 -4.75 -14.82
N PRO A 209 -25.22 -4.41 -13.54
CA PRO A 209 -26.53 -3.94 -13.14
C PRO A 209 -26.92 -2.70 -13.93
N THR A 210 -28.10 -2.73 -14.56
CA THR A 210 -28.69 -1.54 -15.17
C THR A 210 -29.17 -0.58 -14.08
N PRO A 211 -28.88 0.73 -14.18
CA PRO A 211 -29.51 1.71 -13.31
C PRO A 211 -31.03 1.58 -13.44
N THR A 212 -31.72 1.28 -12.34
CA THR A 212 -33.18 1.32 -12.32
C THR A 212 -33.58 2.78 -12.52
N GLU A 213 -34.29 3.11 -13.60
CA GLU A 213 -34.73 4.48 -13.97
C GLU A 213 -35.70 5.14 -12.98
N THR A 214 -35.93 4.58 -11.80
CA THR A 214 -36.82 5.16 -10.80
C THR A 214 -36.01 6.02 -9.84
N PRO A 215 -35.95 7.36 -10.02
CA PRO A 215 -35.50 8.22 -8.94
C PRO A 215 -36.43 7.99 -7.74
N PRO A 216 -35.92 7.93 -6.50
CA PRO A 216 -36.79 8.02 -5.34
C PRO A 216 -37.60 9.31 -5.47
N ARG A 217 -38.94 9.20 -5.37
CA ARG A 217 -39.83 10.37 -5.29
C ARG A 217 -39.26 11.35 -4.27
N LEU A 218 -38.92 12.54 -4.74
CA LEU A 218 -38.50 13.67 -3.93
C LEU A 218 -39.72 14.23 -3.20
N ASP A 219 -40.18 13.53 -2.16
CA ASP A 219 -41.22 14.03 -1.24
C ASP A 219 -40.63 14.46 0.11
N ASP A 220 -39.35 14.83 0.16
CA ASP A 220 -38.71 15.45 1.34
C ASP A 220 -37.70 16.55 0.93
N ALA A 221 -38.14 17.46 0.05
CA ALA A 221 -37.41 18.66 -0.35
C ALA A 221 -37.35 19.75 0.75
N ALA A 222 -37.08 19.35 2.00
CA ALA A 222 -36.99 20.27 3.14
C ALA A 222 -35.86 19.87 4.10
N SER A 223 -34.61 19.79 3.63
CA SER A 223 -33.46 19.94 4.55
C SER A 223 -32.12 20.31 3.93
N TYR A 224 -31.93 20.22 2.62
CA TYR A 224 -30.71 20.73 1.99
C TYR A 224 -30.94 22.14 1.44
N ARG A 225 -30.85 23.15 2.32
CA ARG A 225 -30.51 24.50 1.86
C ARG A 225 -29.08 24.44 1.33
N SER A 226 -28.96 24.47 0.02
CA SER A 226 -27.73 24.82 -0.68
C SER A 226 -27.31 26.22 -0.23
N PHE A 227 -26.29 26.30 0.63
CA PHE A 227 -25.52 27.54 0.74
C PHE A 227 -24.55 27.55 -0.45
N PRO A 228 -24.59 28.54 -1.34
CA PRO A 228 -23.53 28.71 -2.33
C PRO A 228 -22.20 28.95 -1.59
N PRO A 229 -21.05 28.52 -2.14
CA PRO A 229 -19.77 28.84 -1.54
C PRO A 229 -19.62 30.36 -1.51
N ASN A 230 -19.57 30.94 -0.31
CA ASN A 230 -19.29 32.35 -0.12
C ASN A 230 -17.82 32.59 -0.52
N ILE A 231 -17.61 33.25 -1.66
CA ILE A 231 -16.28 33.63 -2.18
C ILE A 231 -15.72 34.89 -1.48
N ASN A 232 -16.41 35.46 -0.48
CA ASN A 232 -15.98 36.68 0.21
C ASN A 232 -15.56 36.50 1.69
N SER A 233 -14.87 35.40 2.03
CA SER A 233 -14.17 35.31 3.32
C SER A 233 -12.69 34.98 3.14
N TRP A 234 -11.99 35.83 2.38
CA TRP A 234 -10.57 36.06 2.61
C TRP A 234 -10.43 36.89 3.90
N PRO A 235 -9.59 36.51 4.88
CA PRO A 235 -9.30 37.38 6.00
C PRO A 235 -8.62 38.64 5.46
N ARG A 236 -9.25 39.80 5.64
CA ARG A 236 -8.60 41.09 5.43
C ARG A 236 -7.46 41.22 6.46
N PRO A 237 -6.26 41.71 6.10
CA PRO A 237 -5.17 41.88 7.05
C PRO A 237 -5.57 42.89 8.13
N GLN A 238 -5.43 42.49 9.40
CA GLN A 238 -5.62 43.35 10.56
C GLN A 238 -4.42 44.28 10.69
N PRO A 239 -4.61 45.57 11.04
CA PRO A 239 -3.49 46.46 11.34
C PRO A 239 -2.78 46.01 12.63
N GLU A 240 -1.46 45.89 12.56
CA GLU A 240 -0.59 45.46 13.65
C GLU A 240 -0.80 46.32 14.91
N ARG A 241 -0.89 45.65 16.06
CA ARG A 241 -0.64 46.25 17.38
C ARG A 241 0.52 45.50 18.04
N PRO A 242 1.43 46.22 18.73
CA PRO A 242 2.77 45.75 19.02
C PRO A 242 2.80 44.62 20.05
N HIS A 243 3.59 43.58 19.76
CA HIS A 243 3.91 42.51 20.69
C HIS A 243 4.90 43.00 21.77
N PRO A 244 4.82 42.48 23.02
CA PRO A 244 5.84 42.72 24.04
C PRO A 244 7.16 42.03 23.66
N VAL A 245 8.25 42.77 23.84
CA VAL A 245 9.63 42.37 23.53
C VAL A 245 10.09 41.24 24.48
N PRO A 246 10.63 40.12 23.98
CA PRO A 246 11.29 39.13 24.83
C PRO A 246 12.70 39.64 25.25
N PRO A 247 13.21 39.28 26.44
CA PRO A 247 14.52 39.75 26.89
C PRO A 247 15.63 39.19 25.99
N ARG A 248 16.63 40.05 25.72
CA ARG A 248 17.82 39.73 24.91
C ARG A 248 18.62 38.57 25.52
N PRO A 249 19.21 37.68 24.71
CA PRO A 249 20.28 36.80 25.16
C PRO A 249 21.59 37.59 25.32
N PRO A 250 22.48 37.23 26.27
CA PRO A 250 23.81 37.81 26.33
C PRO A 250 24.64 37.37 25.11
N LEU A 251 25.41 38.32 24.57
CA LEU A 251 26.29 38.17 23.42
C LEU A 251 27.75 37.97 23.88
N PHE A 252 28.44 37.03 23.20
CA PHE A 252 29.90 36.84 23.08
C PHE A 252 30.65 36.38 24.35
N GLN A 253 31.57 35.40 24.31
CA GLN A 253 32.73 35.28 23.43
C GLN A 253 33.22 33.82 23.19
N PRO A 254 34.08 33.61 22.16
CA PRO A 254 34.61 32.31 21.70
C PRO A 254 35.91 31.90 22.43
N TYR A 255 36.49 30.76 22.01
CA TYR A 255 37.64 30.02 22.59
C TYR A 255 37.24 29.09 23.75
N ARG A 256 37.64 27.82 23.81
CA ARG A 256 38.94 27.24 23.48
C ARG A 256 38.77 25.71 23.45
N TRP A 257 39.40 25.03 22.49
CA TRP A 257 39.58 23.58 22.54
C TRP A 257 40.35 23.20 23.82
N GLY A 258 39.73 22.39 24.68
CA GLY A 258 40.34 21.77 25.85
C GLY A 258 40.34 20.26 25.69
N ALA A 259 41.53 19.66 25.81
CA ALA A 259 41.80 18.23 25.71
C ALA A 259 40.99 17.38 26.73
N PRO A 260 40.79 16.07 26.47
CA PRO A 260 40.17 15.18 27.45
C PRO A 260 41.10 14.98 28.67
N PRO A 261 40.55 14.87 29.90
CA PRO A 261 41.34 14.63 31.10
C PRO A 261 41.90 13.19 31.14
N PRO A 262 43.03 12.97 31.82
CA PRO A 262 43.72 11.68 31.85
C PRO A 262 43.08 10.69 32.84
N HIS A 263 43.34 9.42 32.56
CA HIS A 263 43.21 8.25 33.41
C HIS A 263 43.51 8.51 34.89
N SER A 264 42.66 7.97 35.76
CA SER A 264 43.08 7.44 37.07
C SER A 264 42.08 6.41 37.60
N ASP A 265 42.48 5.14 37.45
CA ASP A 265 42.52 4.10 38.49
C ASP A 265 41.38 4.03 39.52
N TRP A 266 40.52 3.03 39.33
CA TRP A 266 39.96 2.29 40.45
C TRP A 266 40.40 0.83 40.40
N ARG A 267 41.02 0.43 41.50
CA ARG A 267 41.71 -0.84 41.71
C ARG A 267 40.77 -2.04 41.65
N ARG A 268 41.33 -3.13 41.10
CA ARG A 268 40.93 -4.52 41.31
C ARG A 268 40.98 -4.89 42.79
N HIS A 269 40.02 -5.68 43.22
CA HIS A 269 40.21 -6.69 44.27
C HIS A 269 39.98 -8.09 43.70
N PRO A 270 40.68 -9.11 44.25
CA PRO A 270 41.07 -10.32 43.52
C PRO A 270 40.03 -11.45 43.63
N HIS A 271 39.95 -12.24 42.56
CA HIS A 271 39.22 -13.52 42.54
C HIS A 271 40.20 -14.64 42.93
N PRO A 272 39.84 -15.58 43.82
CA PRO A 272 40.73 -16.67 44.18
C PRO A 272 40.78 -17.73 43.07
N GLU A 273 41.99 -18.24 42.86
CA GLU A 273 42.31 -19.39 42.03
C GLU A 273 41.84 -20.68 42.70
N THR A 274 41.11 -21.51 41.96
CA THR A 274 41.11 -22.96 42.17
C THR A 274 41.30 -23.64 40.84
N ASN A 275 42.51 -24.18 40.71
CA ASN A 275 43.00 -25.03 39.66
C ASN A 275 42.32 -26.41 39.78
N GLN A 276 41.44 -26.79 38.85
CA GLN A 276 41.00 -28.17 38.67
C GLN A 276 40.89 -28.51 37.18
N PHE A 277 41.89 -29.26 36.72
CA PHE A 277 41.89 -30.23 35.62
C PHE A 277 40.61 -30.32 34.78
N ARG A 278 40.70 -29.90 33.51
CA ARG A 278 39.74 -30.26 32.47
C ARG A 278 40.40 -31.30 31.54
N PRO A 279 39.90 -32.54 31.45
CA PRO A 279 40.47 -33.54 30.55
C PRO A 279 40.13 -33.18 29.08
N PRO A 280 40.97 -33.59 28.12
CA PRO A 280 40.69 -33.40 26.69
C PRO A 280 39.51 -34.28 26.26
N PRO A 281 38.78 -33.89 25.19
CA PRO A 281 37.65 -34.68 24.70
C PRO A 281 38.13 -36.04 24.16
N PRO A 282 37.37 -37.13 24.34
CA PRO A 282 37.75 -38.43 23.82
C PRO A 282 37.68 -38.44 22.30
N SER A 283 38.75 -38.91 21.68
CA SER A 283 38.83 -39.32 20.28
C SER A 283 37.89 -40.51 20.04
N GLY A 284 36.67 -40.22 19.58
CA GLY A 284 35.71 -41.19 19.07
C GLY A 284 35.92 -41.49 17.59
N PRO A 285 35.43 -42.65 17.08
CA PRO A 285 35.84 -43.20 15.80
C PRO A 285 35.29 -42.39 14.62
N ALA A 286 36.06 -42.38 13.53
CA ALA A 286 35.71 -41.79 12.25
C ALA A 286 34.33 -42.26 11.78
N TRP A 287 33.37 -41.34 11.75
CA TRP A 287 32.11 -41.53 11.05
C TRP A 287 32.38 -41.64 9.55
N ARG A 288 32.28 -42.85 9.02
CA ARG A 288 32.17 -43.11 7.58
C ARG A 288 30.78 -42.63 7.11
N PRO A 289 30.68 -41.94 5.97
CA PRO A 289 29.37 -41.59 5.43
C PRO A 289 28.64 -42.87 5.00
N PRO A 290 27.34 -43.04 5.33
CA PRO A 290 26.57 -44.12 4.77
C PRO A 290 26.33 -43.86 3.28
N HIS A 291 26.34 -44.96 2.53
CA HIS A 291 26.20 -45.11 1.10
C HIS A 291 25.19 -44.16 0.43
N ALA A 292 25.55 -43.72 -0.77
CA ALA A 292 24.71 -42.96 -1.68
C ALA A 292 23.35 -43.66 -1.91
N PRO A 293 22.22 -42.93 -1.88
CA PRO A 293 20.96 -43.47 -2.36
C PRO A 293 21.01 -43.63 -3.89
N PRO A 294 20.26 -44.59 -4.46
CA PRO A 294 20.29 -44.85 -5.90
C PRO A 294 19.82 -43.63 -6.68
N GLU A 295 20.53 -43.34 -7.76
CA GLU A 295 20.18 -42.34 -8.76
C GLU A 295 18.77 -42.57 -9.27
N GLY A 296 17.83 -41.68 -8.91
CA GLY A 296 16.45 -41.88 -9.35
C GLY A 296 15.41 -41.03 -8.64
N ARG A 297 15.67 -39.73 -8.46
CA ARG A 297 14.66 -38.66 -8.32
C ARG A 297 15.39 -37.32 -8.20
N ARG A 298 15.67 -36.71 -9.36
CA ARG A 298 15.97 -35.28 -9.43
C ARG A 298 14.72 -34.56 -8.93
N TRP A 299 14.75 -34.07 -7.70
CA TRP A 299 13.83 -32.98 -7.32
C TRP A 299 14.10 -31.83 -8.28
N PRO A 300 13.07 -31.22 -8.90
CA PRO A 300 13.29 -30.05 -9.72
C PRO A 300 14.03 -29.01 -8.89
N ALA A 301 15.04 -28.37 -9.48
CA ALA A 301 15.71 -27.23 -8.87
C ALA A 301 14.64 -26.23 -8.39
N PRO A 302 14.84 -25.51 -7.27
CA PRO A 302 13.93 -24.47 -6.85
C PRO A 302 13.70 -23.53 -8.03
N GLN A 303 12.44 -23.42 -8.46
CA GLN A 303 12.05 -22.47 -9.50
C GLN A 303 12.57 -21.09 -9.09
N PRO A 304 13.11 -20.28 -10.02
CA PRO A 304 13.55 -18.92 -9.68
C PRO A 304 12.38 -18.20 -8.99
N HIS A 305 12.66 -17.67 -7.80
CA HIS A 305 11.70 -16.96 -6.99
C HIS A 305 11.17 -15.79 -7.82
N LEU A 306 9.87 -15.82 -8.16
CA LEU A 306 9.18 -14.74 -8.88
C LEU A 306 9.06 -13.50 -7.98
N GLN A 307 10.19 -12.88 -7.67
CA GLN A 307 10.27 -11.64 -6.92
C GLN A 307 10.00 -10.49 -7.89
N TYR A 308 9.35 -9.43 -7.42
CA TYR A 308 9.23 -8.24 -8.25
C TYR A 308 10.63 -7.68 -8.52
N SER A 309 10.94 -7.39 -9.79
CA SER A 309 12.27 -6.94 -10.17
C SER A 309 12.62 -5.61 -9.48
N PRO A 310 13.87 -5.40 -9.04
CA PRO A 310 14.32 -4.18 -8.37
C PRO A 310 14.27 -2.87 -9.19
N SER A 311 13.63 -2.88 -10.37
CA SER A 311 13.49 -1.73 -11.28
C SER A 311 12.88 -0.47 -10.67
N TRP A 312 12.33 -0.55 -9.45
CA TRP A 312 11.91 0.61 -8.66
C TRP A 312 13.05 1.57 -8.28
N ALA A 313 14.32 1.16 -8.42
CA ALA A 313 15.49 2.03 -8.20
C ALA A 313 15.88 2.87 -9.44
N ALA A 314 15.39 2.56 -10.65
CA ALA A 314 15.81 3.18 -11.90
C ALA A 314 14.96 4.42 -12.29
N GLY A 315 14.53 5.20 -11.31
CA GLY A 315 13.57 6.31 -11.49
C GLY A 315 14.18 7.71 -11.65
N GLU A 316 15.47 7.84 -11.97
CA GLU A 316 16.08 9.10 -12.43
C GLU A 316 16.44 8.97 -13.91
N GLU A 317 15.44 8.89 -14.78
CA GLU A 317 15.64 9.20 -16.20
C GLU A 317 14.78 10.41 -16.56
N ASP A 318 15.47 11.41 -17.09
CA ASP A 318 15.01 12.76 -17.42
C ASP A 318 13.86 12.69 -18.43
N TRP A 319 12.63 12.78 -17.94
CA TRP A 319 11.44 12.82 -18.78
C TRP A 319 11.33 14.20 -19.44
N THR A 320 11.78 14.31 -20.69
CA THR A 320 11.54 15.51 -21.51
C THR A 320 10.17 15.42 -22.22
N PRO A 321 9.32 16.46 -22.15
CA PRO A 321 8.01 16.44 -22.79
C PRO A 321 8.14 16.48 -24.33
N PRO A 322 7.31 15.75 -25.09
CA PRO A 322 7.30 15.87 -26.54
C PRO A 322 6.51 17.10 -26.97
N GLY A 323 7.17 18.01 -27.70
CA GLY A 323 6.51 18.81 -28.73
C GLY A 323 6.79 20.30 -28.72
N TRP A 324 7.86 20.73 -29.37
CA TRP A 324 7.90 21.96 -30.18
C TRP A 324 8.94 21.77 -31.30
N ARG A 325 8.57 21.07 -32.39
CA ARG A 325 9.21 21.33 -33.70
C ARG A 325 8.31 22.29 -34.45
N GLN A 326 8.75 23.54 -34.52
CA GLN A 326 8.17 24.55 -35.40
C GLN A 326 8.26 24.06 -36.84
N SER A 327 7.10 23.97 -37.48
CA SER A 327 6.95 23.91 -38.93
C SER A 327 7.54 25.18 -39.53
N SER A 328 8.71 25.07 -40.16
CA SER A 328 9.18 26.10 -41.10
C SER A 328 8.63 25.78 -42.49
N ARG A 329 7.54 26.43 -42.86
CA ARG A 329 7.16 26.70 -44.24
C ARG A 329 7.01 28.20 -44.37
N GLU A 330 7.95 28.85 -45.05
CA GLU A 330 7.69 29.87 -46.08
C GLU A 330 9.03 30.37 -46.65
N GLY A 331 9.06 30.53 -47.97
CA GLY A 331 10.22 31.01 -48.71
C GLY A 331 10.19 30.54 -50.17
N TRP A 332 9.25 31.06 -50.96
CA TRP A 332 9.25 30.91 -52.42
C TRP A 332 10.12 31.99 -53.10
N TRP A 333 10.69 31.58 -54.26
CA TRP A 333 11.22 32.36 -55.40
C TRP A 333 12.57 33.09 -55.27
N ARG A 334 13.59 32.61 -56.01
CA ARG A 334 14.12 33.28 -57.23
C ARG A 334 15.31 32.53 -57.85
N ASN A 335 15.21 32.34 -59.17
CA ASN A 335 16.25 32.35 -60.22
C ASN A 335 16.29 31.09 -61.08
N GLY A 336 16.00 31.32 -62.37
CA GLY A 336 16.04 30.36 -63.47
C GLY A 336 17.46 30.07 -63.98
N PRO A 337 17.56 29.37 -65.12
CA PRO A 337 18.74 28.61 -65.50
C PRO A 337 19.67 29.42 -66.41
N GLU A 338 20.98 29.21 -66.28
CA GLU A 338 21.95 29.57 -67.30
C GLU A 338 23.08 28.52 -67.39
N PHE A 339 23.15 27.93 -68.59
CA PHE A 339 24.19 27.14 -69.27
C PHE A 339 24.62 25.76 -68.74
#